data_AF-A0A922NM77-F1
#
_entry.id   AF-A0A922NM77-F1
#
_cell.length_a   1.000
_cell.length_b   1.000
_cell.length_c   1.000
_cell.angle_alpha   90.00
_cell.angle_beta   90.00
_cell.angle_gamma   90.00
#
_symmetry.space_group_name_H-M   'P 1'
#
loop_
_entity.id
_entity.type
_entity.pdbx_description
1 polymer ?
#
loop_
_entity_poly.entity_id
_entity_poly.type
_entity_poly.pdbx_seq_one_letter_code
_entity_poly.pdbx_strand_id
1 'polypeptide(L)'
;MLPAQGDLVDSVLSTPGTTIEEEMDRRNRAIRAVTLYCGVEEGGMNPIRRGGRSRNATPPAKSQLEYEEEALEAAKVSVYKEKRPKVCFLCLGNKGLPLAQRIHPFGTPGDLSKHFGRKHLNHIKSGKYLSCNLCMVPLSDKMHLQRHAQEIHGTVSPRHLLNRMLKCNEV
;
A
#
# COMPACT_ATOMS: atom_id res chain seq x y z
N MET A 1 -9.41 -15.06 26.91
CA MET A 1 -9.78 -16.16 26.01
C MET A 1 -11.20 -15.87 25.54
N LEU A 2 -11.47 -15.90 24.24
CA LEU A 2 -12.84 -15.70 23.74
C LEU A 2 -13.71 -16.90 24.17
N PRO A 3 -15.01 -16.71 24.47
CA PRO A 3 -15.88 -17.81 24.95
C PRO A 3 -15.85 -19.05 24.05
N ALA A 4 -15.94 -18.86 22.72
CA ALA A 4 -15.89 -19.94 21.74
C ALA A 4 -14.55 -20.70 21.69
N GLN A 5 -13.45 -20.04 22.11
CA GLN A 5 -12.12 -20.66 22.16
C GLN A 5 -12.00 -21.61 23.37
N GLY A 6 -12.57 -21.22 24.52
CA GLY A 6 -12.67 -22.10 25.68
C GLY A 6 -13.56 -23.31 25.37
N ASP A 7 -14.75 -23.06 24.84
CA ASP A 7 -15.71 -24.12 24.47
C ASP A 7 -15.13 -25.11 23.45
N LEU A 8 -14.31 -24.63 22.51
CA LEU A 8 -13.60 -25.48 21.56
C LEU A 8 -12.62 -26.41 22.27
N VAL A 9 -11.74 -25.84 23.10
CA VAL A 9 -10.69 -26.60 23.80
C VAL A 9 -11.33 -27.67 24.68
N ASP A 10 -12.35 -27.29 25.46
CA ASP A 10 -13.04 -28.20 26.36
C ASP A 10 -13.77 -29.32 25.60
N SER A 11 -14.38 -29.00 24.46
CA SER A 11 -15.12 -29.99 23.68
C SER A 11 -14.20 -30.97 22.93
N VAL A 12 -13.10 -30.49 22.35
CA VAL A 12 -12.15 -31.31 21.56
C VAL A 12 -11.30 -32.21 22.46
N LEU A 13 -10.90 -31.70 23.63
CA LEU A 13 -10.07 -32.43 24.59
C LEU A 13 -10.88 -33.25 25.61
N SER A 14 -12.20 -33.32 25.44
CA SER A 14 -13.08 -34.10 26.31
C SER A 14 -12.77 -35.61 26.26
N THR A 15 -12.90 -36.28 27.41
CA THR A 15 -12.66 -37.72 27.52
C THR A 15 -13.67 -38.52 26.69
N PRO A 16 -13.27 -39.65 26.08
CA PRO A 16 -14.18 -40.51 25.33
C PRO A 16 -15.38 -40.99 26.16
N GLY A 17 -16.54 -41.13 25.52
CA GLY A 17 -17.71 -41.72 26.14
C GLY A 17 -17.51 -43.20 26.47
N THR A 18 -18.20 -43.71 27.49
CA THR A 18 -18.15 -45.14 27.85
C THR A 18 -19.15 -45.97 27.05
N THR A 19 -20.12 -45.31 26.42
CA THR A 19 -21.10 -45.89 25.50
C THR A 19 -21.01 -45.24 24.11
N ILE A 20 -21.63 -45.89 23.12
CA ILE A 20 -21.67 -45.38 21.75
C ILE A 20 -22.46 -44.07 21.68
N GLU A 21 -23.55 -43.96 22.44
CA GLU A 21 -24.41 -42.79 22.51
C GLU A 21 -23.68 -41.60 23.13
N GLU A 22 -22.97 -41.82 24.26
CA GLU A 22 -22.16 -40.79 24.91
C GLU A 22 -21.04 -40.28 24.00
N GLU A 23 -20.40 -41.20 23.28
CA GLU A 23 -19.33 -40.88 22.34
C GLU A 23 -19.86 -40.13 21.11
N MET A 24 -21.04 -40.51 20.61
CA MET A 24 -21.71 -39.80 19.51
C MET A 24 -22.08 -38.37 19.92
N ASP A 25 -22.61 -38.20 21.13
CA ASP A 25 -22.93 -36.88 21.68
C ASP A 25 -21.70 -36.01 21.91
N ARG A 26 -20.60 -36.62 22.40
CA ARG A 26 -19.30 -35.94 22.55
C ARG A 26 -18.79 -35.42 21.20
N ARG A 27 -18.80 -36.27 20.17
CA ARG A 27 -18.39 -35.88 18.80
C ARG A 27 -19.27 -34.77 18.24
N ASN A 28 -20.58 -34.88 18.41
CA ASN A 28 -21.52 -33.86 17.97
C ASN A 28 -21.28 -32.51 18.67
N ARG A 29 -20.96 -32.52 19.97
CA ARG A 29 -20.56 -31.31 20.71
C ARG A 29 -19.26 -30.71 20.16
N ALA A 30 -18.22 -31.52 19.95
CA ALA A 30 -16.96 -31.07 19.38
C ALA A 30 -17.13 -30.48 17.97
N ILE A 31 -17.94 -31.09 17.09
CA ILE A 31 -18.23 -30.59 15.75
C ILE A 31 -18.91 -29.22 15.81
N ARG A 32 -19.89 -29.03 16.71
CA ARG A 32 -20.55 -27.74 16.90
C ARG A 32 -19.58 -26.69 17.43
N ALA A 33 -18.74 -27.03 18.40
CA ALA A 33 -17.74 -26.11 18.97
C ALA A 33 -16.70 -25.67 17.92
N VAL A 34 -16.20 -26.59 17.10
CA VAL A 34 -15.33 -26.29 15.94
C VAL A 34 -16.02 -25.34 14.97
N THR A 35 -17.28 -25.63 14.63
CA THR A 35 -18.07 -24.80 13.71
C THR A 35 -18.24 -23.37 14.23
N LEU A 36 -18.57 -23.23 15.52
CA LEU A 36 -18.73 -21.93 16.17
C LEU A 36 -17.41 -21.15 16.23
N TYR A 37 -16.31 -21.83 16.58
CA TYR A 37 -15.00 -21.22 16.64
C TYR A 37 -14.47 -20.77 15.28
N CYS A 38 -14.70 -21.55 14.21
CA CYS A 38 -14.33 -21.14 12.85
C CYS A 38 -15.01 -19.84 12.40
N GLY A 39 -16.14 -19.47 13.01
CA GLY A 39 -16.81 -18.19 12.79
C GLY A 39 -16.28 -17.02 13.60
N VAL A 40 -15.34 -17.25 14.53
CA VAL A 40 -14.77 -16.23 15.40
C VAL A 40 -13.51 -15.64 14.78
N GLU A 41 -13.46 -14.31 14.68
CA GLU A 41 -12.27 -13.60 14.22
C GLU A 41 -11.22 -13.56 15.34
N GLU A 42 -10.17 -14.37 15.21
CA GLU A 42 -9.09 -14.43 16.18
C GLU A 42 -8.02 -13.37 15.93
N GLY A 43 -8.13 -12.25 16.65
CA GLY A 43 -7.09 -11.22 16.69
C GLY A 43 -6.94 -10.42 15.39
N GLY A 44 -6.85 -9.10 15.53
CA GLY A 44 -6.52 -8.24 14.41
C GLY A 44 -5.05 -8.43 14.03
N MET A 45 -4.79 -8.75 12.75
CA MET A 45 -3.47 -8.50 12.19
C MET A 45 -3.16 -7.02 12.42
N ASN A 46 -2.04 -6.69 13.09
CA ASN A 46 -1.47 -5.35 12.96
C ASN A 46 -1.44 -5.04 11.48
N PRO A 47 -2.17 -4.02 10.99
CA PRO A 47 -2.33 -3.86 9.57
C PRO A 47 -1.00 -3.34 9.02
N ILE A 48 -0.16 -4.26 8.55
CA ILE A 48 0.66 -4.02 7.38
C ILE A 48 -0.36 -3.81 6.26
N ARG A 49 -0.83 -2.55 6.14
CA ARG A 49 -1.86 -2.11 5.20
C ARG A 49 -1.42 -2.48 3.78
N ARG A 50 -1.87 -3.65 3.34
CA ARG A 50 -2.01 -4.00 1.92
C ARG A 50 -3.50 -4.03 1.65
N GLY A 51 -3.97 -2.99 0.96
CA GLY A 51 -5.37 -2.77 0.69
C GLY A 51 -6.02 -3.94 -0.05
N GLY A 52 -7.30 -4.16 0.24
CA GLY A 52 -8.12 -5.09 -0.54
C GLY A 52 -9.43 -5.48 0.13
N ARG A 53 -10.43 -4.61 0.02
CA ARG A 53 -11.88 -4.91 0.05
C ARG A 53 -12.46 -5.45 1.35
N SER A 54 -12.95 -4.55 2.20
CA SER A 54 -14.11 -4.86 3.04
C SER A 54 -15.39 -4.67 2.21
N ARG A 55 -16.21 -5.72 2.15
CA ARG A 55 -17.61 -5.64 1.74
C ARG A 55 -18.39 -5.12 2.95
N ASN A 56 -19.16 -4.06 2.72
CA ASN A 56 -20.33 -3.64 3.51
C ASN A 56 -20.04 -3.00 4.87
N ALA A 57 -19.40 -1.83 4.85
CA ALA A 57 -19.87 -0.67 5.61
C ALA A 57 -19.35 0.56 4.88
N THR A 58 -20.21 1.23 4.11
CA THR A 58 -19.89 2.54 3.55
C THR A 58 -19.71 3.47 4.75
N PRO A 59 -18.49 3.99 5.03
CA PRO A 59 -18.35 5.06 6.01
C PRO A 59 -19.24 6.24 5.57
N PRO A 60 -19.71 7.09 6.48
CA PRO A 60 -20.40 8.32 6.08
C PRO A 60 -19.54 9.02 5.01
N ALA A 61 -20.11 9.35 3.85
CA ALA A 61 -19.33 9.89 2.73
C ALA A 61 -18.43 11.09 3.11
N LYS A 62 -18.82 11.84 4.16
CA LYS A 62 -18.02 12.89 4.78
C LYS A 62 -16.66 12.41 5.34
N SER A 63 -16.63 11.30 6.07
CA SER A 63 -15.39 10.78 6.66
C SER A 63 -14.46 10.16 5.61
N GLN A 64 -15.01 9.67 4.50
CA GLN A 64 -14.21 9.13 3.41
C GLN A 64 -13.53 10.26 2.62
N LEU A 65 -14.25 11.34 2.30
CA LEU A 65 -13.68 12.50 1.60
C LEU A 65 -12.59 13.17 2.44
N GLU A 66 -12.80 13.32 3.74
CA GLU A 66 -11.81 13.89 4.66
C GLU A 66 -10.54 13.04 4.73
N TYR A 67 -10.67 11.71 4.83
CA TYR A 67 -9.53 10.79 4.77
C TYR A 67 -8.78 10.85 3.42
N GLU A 68 -9.51 10.97 2.32
CA GLU A 68 -8.94 11.07 0.97
C GLU A 68 -8.17 12.38 0.77
N GLU A 69 -8.68 13.49 1.30
CA GLU A 69 -8.01 14.79 1.30
C GLU A 69 -6.74 14.77 2.17
N GLU A 70 -6.83 14.23 3.39
CA GLU A 70 -5.68 14.08 4.28
C GLU A 70 -4.58 13.22 3.64
N ALA A 71 -4.96 12.10 3.02
CA ALA A 71 -4.00 11.21 2.35
C ALA A 71 -3.35 11.89 1.12
N LEU A 72 -4.10 12.73 0.40
CA LEU A 72 -3.57 13.51 -0.71
C LEU A 72 -2.58 14.58 -0.23
N GLU A 73 -2.90 15.28 0.85
CA GLU A 73 -2.00 16.28 1.45
C GLU A 73 -0.74 15.64 2.02
N ALA A 74 -0.85 14.51 2.72
CA ALA A 74 0.30 13.75 3.19
C ALA A 74 1.22 13.33 2.03
N ALA A 75 0.64 12.87 0.91
CA ALA A 75 1.40 12.54 -0.29
C ALA A 75 2.10 13.76 -0.91
N LYS A 76 1.46 14.94 -0.95
CA LYS A 76 2.09 16.19 -1.40
C LYS A 76 3.26 16.57 -0.51
N VAL A 77 3.08 16.53 0.81
CA VAL A 77 4.13 16.83 1.77
C VAL A 77 5.32 15.89 1.59
N SER A 78 5.07 14.58 1.41
CA SER A 78 6.12 13.58 1.17
C SER A 78 6.98 13.92 -0.05
N VAL A 79 6.38 14.26 -1.20
CA VAL A 79 7.13 14.56 -2.43
C VAL A 79 7.86 15.90 -2.43
N TYR A 80 7.69 16.75 -1.42
CA TYR A 80 8.44 18.01 -1.28
C TYR A 80 9.46 17.98 -0.13
N LYS A 81 9.20 17.21 0.93
CA LYS A 81 10.05 17.23 2.14
C LYS A 81 11.00 16.04 2.23
N GLU A 82 10.64 14.88 1.71
CA GLU A 82 11.48 13.70 1.84
C GLU A 82 12.63 13.72 0.82
N LYS A 83 13.84 13.41 1.28
CA LYS A 83 15.01 13.28 0.39
C LYS A 83 14.84 12.16 -0.65
N ARG A 84 14.10 11.10 -0.29
CA ARG A 84 13.90 9.88 -1.08
C ARG A 84 12.44 9.41 -0.95
N PRO A 85 11.47 10.09 -1.58
CA PRO A 85 10.07 9.77 -1.40
C PRO A 85 9.74 8.39 -1.96
N LYS A 86 8.58 7.88 -1.54
CA LYS A 86 8.00 6.64 -2.04
C LYS A 86 6.79 6.87 -2.94
N VAL A 87 6.31 8.09 -3.11
CA VAL A 87 5.18 8.42 -3.99
C VAL A 87 5.68 9.10 -5.26
N CYS A 88 5.08 8.79 -6.42
CA CYS A 88 5.47 9.41 -7.68
C CYS A 88 4.79 10.77 -7.86
N PHE A 89 5.58 11.84 -7.89
CA PHE A 89 5.09 13.22 -8.07
C PHE A 89 4.29 13.42 -9.37
N LEU A 90 4.64 12.73 -10.47
CA LEU A 90 3.90 12.80 -11.73
C LEU A 90 2.55 12.07 -11.66
N CYS A 91 2.48 10.91 -10.98
CA CYS A 91 1.19 10.25 -10.74
C CYS A 91 0.34 11.08 -9.80
N LEU A 92 0.92 11.64 -8.74
CA LEU A 92 0.23 12.51 -7.80
C LEU A 92 -0.37 13.75 -8.49
N GLY A 93 0.37 14.38 -9.40
CA GLY A 93 -0.10 15.51 -10.21
C GLY A 93 -1.05 15.17 -11.36
N ASN A 94 -1.33 13.88 -11.63
CA ASN A 94 -2.21 13.47 -12.73
C ASN A 94 -3.66 13.33 -12.25
N LYS A 95 -4.46 14.37 -12.45
CA LYS A 95 -5.90 14.39 -12.08
C LYS A 95 -6.76 13.38 -12.86
N GLY A 96 -6.26 12.83 -13.98
CA GLY A 96 -6.95 11.80 -14.75
C GLY A 96 -6.81 10.39 -14.18
N LEU A 97 -6.02 10.19 -13.12
CA LEU A 97 -5.90 8.90 -12.44
C LEU A 97 -6.79 8.84 -11.18
N PRO A 98 -7.32 7.65 -10.83
CA PRO A 98 -7.98 7.45 -9.54
C PRO A 98 -7.05 7.81 -8.37
N LEU A 99 -7.61 8.38 -7.29
CA LEU A 99 -6.84 8.84 -6.14
C LEU A 99 -5.88 7.77 -5.61
N ALA A 100 -6.36 6.53 -5.44
CA ALA A 100 -5.55 5.40 -4.98
C ALA A 100 -4.28 5.16 -5.83
N GLN A 101 -4.32 5.44 -7.13
CA GLN A 101 -3.13 5.34 -8.01
C GLN A 101 -2.23 6.58 -7.90
N ARG A 102 -2.81 7.75 -7.63
CA ARG A 102 -2.08 9.02 -7.49
C ARG A 102 -1.21 9.03 -6.25
N ILE A 103 -1.74 8.52 -5.12
CA ILE A 103 -1.07 8.52 -3.81
C ILE A 103 -0.33 7.21 -3.50
N HIS A 104 -0.30 6.25 -4.43
CA HIS A 104 0.27 4.92 -4.17
C HIS A 104 1.76 4.99 -3.77
N PRO A 105 2.14 4.54 -2.56
CA PRO A 105 3.53 4.45 -2.16
C PRO A 105 4.18 3.18 -2.71
N PHE A 106 5.37 3.31 -3.30
CA PHE A 106 6.22 2.19 -3.70
C PHE A 106 6.88 1.55 -2.47
N GLY A 107 7.18 0.25 -2.53
CA GLY A 107 7.85 -0.45 -1.43
C GLY A 107 9.20 0.17 -1.08
N THR A 108 9.98 0.55 -2.09
CA THR A 108 11.27 1.22 -1.95
C THR A 108 11.39 2.47 -2.85
N PRO A 109 12.25 3.46 -2.50
CA PRO A 109 12.58 4.57 -3.40
C PRO A 109 13.21 4.11 -4.72
N GLY A 110 13.87 2.94 -4.72
CA GLY A 110 14.40 2.32 -5.93
C GLY A 110 13.29 1.88 -6.89
N ASP A 111 12.20 1.32 -6.37
CA ASP A 111 11.05 0.93 -7.18
C ASP A 111 10.31 2.15 -7.74
N LEU A 112 10.21 3.25 -6.97
CA LEU A 112 9.77 4.54 -7.48
C LEU A 112 10.66 5.01 -8.64
N SER A 113 11.99 4.91 -8.49
CA SER A 113 12.94 5.31 -9.54
C SER A 113 12.73 4.49 -10.81
N LYS A 114 12.55 3.16 -10.69
CA LYS A 114 12.23 2.27 -11.82
C LYS A 114 10.90 2.64 -12.47
N HIS A 115 9.87 2.91 -11.68
CA HIS A 115 8.57 3.36 -12.16
C HIS A 115 8.67 4.67 -12.94
N PHE A 116 9.35 5.66 -12.38
CA PHE A 116 9.58 6.95 -13.04
C PHE A 116 10.26 6.78 -14.40
N GLY A 117 11.29 5.95 -14.47
CA GLY A 117 11.95 5.57 -15.72
C GLY A 117 10.99 4.94 -16.74
N ARG A 118 10.33 3.84 -16.35
CA ARG A 118 9.51 3.03 -17.26
C ARG A 118 8.23 3.72 -17.70
N LYS A 119 7.49 4.32 -16.76
CA LYS A 119 6.16 4.89 -17.04
C LYS A 119 6.26 6.31 -17.62
N HIS A 120 7.14 7.14 -17.09
CA HIS A 120 7.18 8.55 -17.42
C HIS A 120 8.32 8.93 -18.36
N LEU A 121 9.54 8.41 -18.18
CA LEU A 121 10.68 8.83 -19.02
C LEU A 121 10.80 8.11 -20.36
N ASN A 122 10.34 6.86 -20.46
CA ASN A 122 10.46 6.07 -21.71
C ASN A 122 9.39 6.43 -22.76
N HIS A 123 8.27 7.01 -22.34
CA HIS A 123 7.15 7.34 -23.23
C HIS A 123 7.12 8.82 -23.66
N ILE A 124 8.16 9.59 -23.34
CA ILE A 124 8.30 10.97 -23.81
C ILE A 124 8.67 10.93 -25.29
N LYS A 125 7.75 11.39 -26.14
CA LYS A 125 8.00 11.62 -27.56
C LYS A 125 8.68 12.97 -27.76
N SER A 126 9.60 13.07 -28.71
CA SER A 126 10.20 14.33 -29.14
C SER A 126 9.12 15.33 -29.53
N GLY A 127 9.23 16.58 -29.07
CA GLY A 127 8.28 17.66 -29.37
C GLY A 127 7.01 17.70 -28.52
N LYS A 128 6.83 16.77 -27.56
CA LYS A 128 5.72 16.86 -26.60
C LYS A 128 6.07 17.83 -25.47
N TYR A 129 5.17 18.79 -25.20
CA TYR A 129 5.28 19.67 -24.04
C TYR A 129 5.24 18.84 -22.74
N LEU A 130 6.23 19.05 -21.86
CA LEU A 130 6.30 18.43 -20.55
C LEU A 130 6.03 19.49 -19.49
N SER A 131 5.34 19.10 -18.42
CA SER A 131 5.10 19.97 -17.28
C SER A 131 5.04 19.16 -15.99
N CYS A 132 5.45 19.77 -14.89
CA CYS A 132 5.13 19.25 -13.56
C CYS A 132 3.82 19.88 -13.09
N ASN A 133 2.75 19.09 -13.00
CA ASN A 133 1.44 19.58 -12.58
C ASN A 133 1.33 19.89 -11.07
N LEU A 134 2.32 19.49 -10.26
CA LEU A 134 2.38 19.87 -8.85
C LEU A 134 3.04 21.23 -8.63
N CYS A 135 4.07 21.54 -9.43
CA CYS A 135 4.79 22.81 -9.37
C CYS A 135 4.26 23.83 -10.37
N MET A 136 3.41 23.40 -11.31
CA MET A 136 2.88 24.21 -12.40
C MET A 136 3.96 24.82 -13.30
N VAL A 137 5.09 24.13 -13.47
CA VAL A 137 6.22 24.60 -14.29
C VAL A 137 6.31 23.85 -15.62
N PRO A 138 6.56 24.55 -16.75
CA PRO A 138 6.97 23.93 -18.01
C PRO A 138 8.34 23.26 -17.85
N LEU A 139 8.54 22.16 -18.56
CA LEU A 139 9.81 21.46 -18.64
C LEU A 139 10.15 21.26 -20.12
N SER A 140 11.29 21.80 -20.54
CA SER A 140 11.65 21.89 -21.96
C SER A 140 11.91 20.51 -22.58
N ASP A 141 12.55 19.62 -21.83
CA ASP A 141 12.92 18.29 -22.30
C ASP A 141 13.02 17.26 -21.16
N LYS A 142 13.40 16.04 -21.54
CA LYS A 142 13.59 14.91 -20.64
C LYS A 142 14.66 15.17 -19.57
N MET A 143 15.74 15.87 -19.90
CA MET A 143 16.83 16.17 -18.98
C MET A 143 16.38 17.18 -17.92
N HIS A 144 15.66 18.23 -18.33
CA HIS A 144 15.03 19.17 -17.41
C HIS A 144 14.04 18.47 -16.48
N LEU A 145 13.23 17.54 -16.98
CA LEU A 145 12.34 16.74 -16.13
C LEU A 145 13.12 15.87 -15.13
N GLN A 146 14.22 15.23 -15.54
CA GLN A 146 15.04 14.41 -14.63
C GLN A 146 15.69 15.25 -13.54
N ARG A 147 16.20 16.44 -13.88
CA ARG A 147 16.78 17.38 -12.91
C ARG A 147 15.72 17.90 -11.95
N HIS A 148 14.58 18.38 -12.47
CA HIS A 148 13.44 18.82 -11.67
C HIS A 148 12.98 17.73 -10.69
N ALA A 149 12.85 16.49 -11.16
CA ALA A 149 12.47 15.36 -10.32
C ALA A 149 13.44 15.14 -9.15
N GLN A 150 14.74 15.30 -9.39
CA GLN A 150 15.76 15.10 -8.37
C GLN A 150 15.85 16.26 -7.39
N GLU A 151 15.90 17.49 -7.89
CA GLU A 151 16.14 18.69 -7.08
C GLU A 151 14.90 19.11 -6.28
N ILE A 152 13.71 19.00 -6.88
CA ILE A 152 12.46 19.47 -6.27
C ILE A 152 11.73 18.33 -5.55
N HIS A 153 11.83 17.10 -6.07
CA HIS A 153 11.04 15.97 -5.59
C HIS A 153 11.86 14.77 -5.10
N GLY A 154 13.19 14.88 -4.96
CA GLY A 154 14.06 13.79 -4.46
C GLY A 154 14.01 12.47 -5.27
N THR A 155 13.38 12.50 -6.45
CA THR A 155 13.12 11.32 -7.28
C THR A 155 14.18 11.23 -8.36
N VAL A 156 15.06 10.23 -8.26
CA VAL A 156 16.11 10.01 -9.25
C VAL A 156 15.63 9.09 -10.36
N SER A 157 16.21 9.24 -11.55
CA SER A 157 16.02 8.26 -12.62
C SER A 157 17.00 7.07 -12.46
N PRO A 158 16.66 5.86 -12.96
CA PRO A 158 17.52 4.69 -12.83
C PRO A 158 18.91 4.88 -13.45
N ARG A 159 19.02 5.68 -14.52
CA ARG A 159 20.30 5.97 -15.18
C ARG A 159 21.19 6.94 -14.39
N HIS A 160 20.64 7.75 -13.48
CA HIS A 160 21.45 8.61 -12.60
C HIS A 160 22.04 7.88 -11.38
N LEU A 161 21.52 6.70 -11.03
CA LEU A 161 22.12 5.88 -9.97
C LEU A 161 23.52 5.35 -10.37
N LEU A 162 23.70 5.04 -11.66
CA LEU A 162 24.99 4.58 -12.20
C LEU A 162 26.05 5.70 -12.22
N ASN A 163 25.68 6.92 -12.62
CA ASN A 163 26.62 8.05 -12.66
C ASN A 163 27.05 8.55 -11.27
N ARG A 164 26.27 8.29 -10.21
CA ARG A 164 26.65 8.65 -8.83
C ARG A 164 27.60 7.63 -8.21
N MET A 165 27.44 6.34 -8.53
CA MET A 165 28.41 5.30 -8.11
C MET A 165 29.79 5.54 -8.72
N LEU A 166 29.88 6.05 -9.95
CA LEU A 166 31.16 6.40 -10.58
C LEU A 166 31.82 7.64 -9.97
N LYS A 167 31.06 8.59 -9.41
CA LYS A 167 31.61 9.79 -8.75
C LYS A 167 32.02 9.58 -7.29
N CYS A 168 31.67 8.45 -6.67
CA CYS A 168 32.08 8.12 -5.30
C CYS A 168 33.35 7.25 -5.23
N ASN A 169 33.97 6.93 -6.37
CA ASN A 169 35.21 6.13 -6.46
C ASN A 169 36.44 6.97 -6.84
N GLU A 170 36.36 8.30 -6.83
CA GLU A 170 37.48 9.21 -7.07
C GLU A 170 37.74 10.13 -5.86
N VAL A 171 37.86 9.54 -4.67
CA VAL A 171 38.50 10.17 -3.51
C VAL A 171 39.41 9.16 -2.83
#